data_AF-A0A0R2F0A4-F1
#
_entry.id   AF-A0A0R2F0A4-F1
#
_cell.length_a   1.000
_cell.length_b   1.000
_cell.length_c   1.000
_cell.angle_alpha   90.00
_cell.angle_beta   90.00
_cell.angle_gamma   90.00
#
_symmetry.space_group_name_H-M   'P 1'
#
loop_
_entity.id
_entity.type
_entity.pdbx_description
1 polymer ?
#
loop_
_entity_poly.entity_id
_entity_poly.type
_entity_poly.pdbx_seq_one_letter_code
_entity_poly.pdbx_strand_id
1 'polypeptide(L)'
;MLHLNCKLGFFKYYAIDADKNQQPSENITIKRCLINDIGRLISYNRGDKSVMQNGSYMRTLTFDSCVIDHVSAPSVIHGNGTALTVTFTHVQFGHNEATQLLQLDSSVAVILEDVTFLEPTMIKQGTDTCSLCGHVTRMVLSDNG
;
A
#
# COMPACT_ATOMS: atom_id res chain seq x y z
N MET A 1 29.58 -5.94 -11.77
CA MET A 1 28.18 -6.15 -12.19
C MET A 1 27.30 -5.31 -11.26
N LEU A 2 26.88 -4.13 -11.70
CA LEU A 2 25.97 -3.27 -10.94
C LEU A 2 24.56 -3.88 -11.01
N HIS A 3 24.12 -4.50 -9.93
CA HIS A 3 22.70 -4.84 -9.75
C HIS A 3 21.93 -3.54 -9.46
N LEU A 4 21.49 -2.85 -10.50
CA LEU A 4 20.42 -1.86 -10.38
C LEU A 4 19.11 -2.61 -10.13
N ASN A 5 18.85 -2.94 -8.86
CA ASN A 5 17.59 -3.51 -8.38
C ASN A 5 16.47 -2.45 -8.39
N CYS A 6 16.22 -1.81 -9.53
CA CYS A 6 15.01 -1.02 -9.74
C CYS A 6 13.87 -1.96 -10.13
N LYS A 7 13.48 -2.87 -9.21
CA LYS A 7 12.23 -3.62 -9.41
C LYS A 7 11.06 -2.61 -9.34
N LEU A 8 10.33 -2.50 -10.43
CA LEU A 8 9.23 -1.56 -10.63
C LEU A 8 8.15 -1.75 -9.56
N GLY A 9 7.54 -0.65 -9.13
CA GLY A 9 6.35 -0.69 -8.27
C GLY A 9 5.12 -0.92 -9.14
N PHE A 10 4.22 -1.82 -8.75
CA PHE A 10 3.00 -2.13 -9.50
C PHE A 10 2.08 -0.92 -9.58
N PHE A 11 1.82 -0.26 -8.45
CA PHE A 11 1.07 0.97 -8.39
C PHE A 11 1.93 2.10 -7.81
N LYS A 12 2.04 3.20 -8.57
CA LYS A 12 2.74 4.41 -8.15
C LYS A 12 1.81 5.60 -8.34
N TYR A 13 1.63 6.39 -7.29
CA TYR A 13 0.81 7.59 -7.32
C TYR A 13 1.58 8.74 -6.66
N TYR A 14 1.56 9.91 -7.28
CA TYR A 14 2.29 11.09 -6.83
C TYR A 14 1.31 12.26 -6.69
N ALA A 15 1.27 12.90 -5.51
CA ALA A 15 0.42 14.04 -5.22
C ALA A 15 1.21 15.17 -4.54
N ILE A 16 0.93 16.41 -4.94
CA ILE A 16 1.59 17.63 -4.44
C ILE A 16 0.75 18.24 -3.30
N ASP A 17 1.42 18.92 -2.38
CA ASP A 17 0.80 19.92 -1.50
C ASP A 17 0.73 21.26 -2.26
N ALA A 18 -0.42 21.66 -2.80
CA ALA A 18 -0.55 22.95 -3.48
C ALA A 18 -1.97 23.52 -3.52
N ASP A 19 -2.03 24.78 -3.08
CA ASP A 19 -3.01 25.84 -3.33
C ASP A 19 -4.51 25.50 -3.32
N LYS A 20 -5.12 25.80 -2.16
CA LYS A 20 -6.51 26.20 -1.80
C LYS A 20 -7.75 25.62 -2.49
N ASN A 21 -7.67 24.97 -3.65
CA ASN A 21 -8.85 24.56 -4.42
C ASN A 21 -8.58 23.27 -5.18
N GLN A 22 -8.61 22.12 -4.50
CA GLN A 22 -8.82 20.84 -5.19
C GLN A 22 -9.83 20.00 -4.42
N GLN A 23 -10.87 19.58 -5.14
CA GLN A 23 -11.75 18.52 -4.69
C GLN A 23 -10.95 17.21 -4.60
N PRO A 24 -11.23 16.34 -3.61
CA PRO A 24 -10.52 15.06 -3.45
C PRO A 24 -10.58 14.23 -4.75
N SER A 25 -9.45 13.65 -5.18
CA SER A 25 -9.45 12.70 -6.30
C SER A 25 -9.98 11.34 -5.89
N GLU A 26 -10.40 10.65 -6.96
CA GLU A 26 -11.21 9.46 -7.06
C GLU A 26 -10.76 8.26 -6.22
N ASN A 27 -11.74 7.42 -5.92
CA ASN A 27 -11.51 6.10 -5.37
C ASN A 27 -10.84 5.23 -6.44
N ILE A 28 -9.61 4.78 -6.19
CA ILE A 28 -8.91 3.87 -7.10
C ILE A 28 -9.21 2.43 -6.68
N THR A 29 -9.69 1.61 -7.63
CA THR A 29 -9.95 0.19 -7.40
C THR A 29 -9.23 -0.67 -8.43
N ILE A 30 -8.46 -1.63 -7.94
CA ILE A 30 -7.78 -2.67 -8.71
C ILE A 30 -8.47 -3.97 -8.37
N LYS A 31 -9.04 -4.67 -9.37
CA LYS A 31 -9.90 -5.82 -9.11
C LYS A 31 -9.66 -7.00 -10.02
N ARG A 32 -9.81 -8.21 -9.47
CA ARG A 32 -9.75 -9.48 -10.22
C ARG A 32 -8.46 -9.65 -11.01
N CYS A 33 -7.34 -9.43 -10.33
CA CYS A 33 -6.01 -9.51 -10.92
C CYS A 33 -5.12 -10.52 -10.19
N LEU A 34 -4.22 -11.12 -10.96
CA LEU A 34 -3.01 -11.74 -10.43
C LEU A 34 -1.87 -10.72 -10.56
N ILE A 35 -1.24 -10.39 -9.44
CA ILE A 35 -0.10 -9.49 -9.35
C ILE A 35 1.06 -10.34 -8.85
N ASN A 36 2.04 -10.63 -9.72
CA ASN A 36 3.15 -11.53 -9.42
C ASN A 36 4.50 -10.92 -9.85
N ASP A 37 5.58 -11.34 -9.19
CA ASP A 37 6.97 -10.99 -9.53
C ASP A 37 7.24 -9.48 -9.59
N ILE A 38 6.76 -8.75 -8.57
CA ILE A 38 6.90 -7.30 -8.51
C ILE A 38 7.94 -6.84 -7.48
N GLY A 39 8.47 -5.64 -7.69
CA GLY A 39 9.31 -4.98 -6.70
C GLY A 39 8.51 -4.61 -5.47
N ARG A 40 7.58 -3.67 -5.63
CA ARG A 40 6.72 -3.16 -4.55
C ARG A 40 5.29 -3.14 -5.05
N LEU A 41 4.33 -3.44 -4.18
CA LEU A 41 2.92 -3.32 -4.53
C LEU A 41 2.52 -1.85 -4.71
N ILE A 42 2.85 -1.01 -3.73
CA ILE A 42 2.48 0.41 -3.71
C ILE A 42 3.71 1.27 -3.42
N SER A 43 3.84 2.36 -4.16
CA SER A 43 4.72 3.49 -3.82
C SER A 43 3.90 4.76 -3.84
N TYR A 44 3.62 5.32 -2.67
CA TYR A 44 2.90 6.58 -2.49
C TYR A 44 3.61 7.40 -1.41
N ASN A 45 4.08 8.59 -1.77
CA ASN A 45 4.69 9.53 -0.84
C ASN A 45 4.18 10.93 -1.18
N ARG A 46 3.25 11.47 -0.36
CA ARG A 46 2.70 12.80 -0.62
C ARG A 46 3.76 13.88 -0.39
N GLY A 47 3.92 14.81 -1.31
CA GLY A 47 4.81 15.96 -1.13
C GLY A 47 6.30 15.68 -1.36
N ASP A 48 6.66 14.49 -1.85
CA ASP A 48 8.02 14.23 -2.33
C ASP A 48 8.27 14.98 -3.65
N LYS A 49 9.02 16.08 -3.55
CA LYS A 49 9.31 16.98 -4.67
C LYS A 49 10.21 16.35 -5.75
N SER A 50 10.79 15.18 -5.50
CA SER A 50 11.76 14.55 -6.41
C SER A 50 11.13 13.66 -7.51
N VAL A 51 9.83 13.34 -7.44
CA VAL A 51 9.19 12.28 -8.25
C VAL A 51 7.93 12.73 -9.03
N MET A 52 7.94 13.99 -9.47
CA MET A 52 6.81 14.87 -9.78
C MET A 52 5.80 14.42 -10.87
N GLN A 53 4.50 14.49 -10.56
CA GLN A 53 3.40 14.92 -11.46
C GLN A 53 2.33 15.70 -10.66
N ASN A 54 1.61 16.61 -11.31
CA ASN A 54 0.53 17.41 -10.71
C ASN A 54 -0.75 16.57 -10.58
N GLY A 55 -1.20 16.29 -9.35
CA GLY A 55 -2.45 15.55 -9.10
C GLY A 55 -2.99 15.77 -7.70
N SER A 56 -4.31 15.61 -7.53
CA SER A 56 -4.97 15.68 -6.22
C SER A 56 -4.59 14.50 -5.34
N TYR A 57 -4.68 14.64 -4.01
CA TYR A 57 -4.31 13.56 -3.10
C TYR A 57 -5.32 12.40 -3.14
N MET A 58 -4.79 11.18 -3.09
CA MET A 58 -5.59 9.96 -3.05
C MET A 58 -6.20 9.78 -1.66
N ARG A 59 -7.52 9.54 -1.59
CA ARG A 59 -8.23 9.23 -0.33
C ARG A 59 -8.41 7.74 -0.11
N THR A 60 -8.63 6.97 -1.18
CA THR A 60 -8.83 5.53 -1.07
C THR A 60 -8.14 4.78 -2.20
N LEU A 61 -7.52 3.66 -1.85
CA LEU A 61 -7.03 2.65 -2.78
C LEU A 61 -7.60 1.29 -2.36
N THR A 62 -8.27 0.59 -3.27
CA THR A 62 -8.86 -0.72 -3.00
C THR A 62 -8.29 -1.79 -3.92
N PHE A 63 -7.88 -2.91 -3.34
CA PHE A 63 -7.62 -4.17 -4.04
C PHE A 63 -8.77 -5.12 -3.74
N ASP A 64 -9.49 -5.57 -4.76
CA ASP A 64 -10.66 -6.43 -4.63
C ASP A 64 -10.50 -7.72 -5.43
N SER A 65 -10.60 -8.87 -4.77
CA SER A 65 -10.54 -10.18 -5.44
C SER A 65 -9.22 -10.38 -6.17
N CYS A 66 -8.09 -10.05 -5.53
CA CYS A 66 -6.75 -10.11 -6.11
C CYS A 66 -5.90 -11.22 -5.47
N VAL A 67 -4.99 -11.78 -6.25
CA VAL A 67 -3.89 -12.62 -5.75
C VAL A 67 -2.59 -11.82 -5.91
N ILE A 68 -1.85 -11.67 -4.82
CA ILE A 68 -0.61 -10.90 -4.76
C ILE A 68 0.50 -11.82 -4.27
N ASP A 69 1.53 -12.01 -5.10
CA ASP A 69 2.56 -13.01 -4.87
C ASP A 69 3.93 -12.51 -5.35
N HIS A 70 5.01 -13.05 -4.78
CA HIS A 70 6.41 -12.71 -5.10
C HIS A 70 6.72 -11.20 -5.06
N VAL A 71 6.22 -10.48 -4.05
CA VAL A 71 6.61 -9.09 -3.78
C VAL A 71 7.97 -9.09 -3.08
N SER A 72 8.93 -8.39 -3.67
CA SER A 72 10.35 -8.51 -3.28
C SER A 72 10.91 -7.33 -2.48
N ALA A 73 10.13 -6.26 -2.31
CA ALA A 73 10.49 -5.11 -1.49
C ALA A 73 9.24 -4.50 -0.81
N PRO A 74 9.41 -3.85 0.35
CA PRO A 74 8.31 -3.21 1.07
C PRO A 74 7.59 -2.16 0.23
N SER A 75 6.26 -2.13 0.29
CA SER A 75 5.49 -0.97 -0.19
C SER A 75 5.61 0.17 0.81
N VAL A 76 5.82 1.39 0.32
CA VAL A 76 5.94 2.60 1.16
C VAL A 76 4.77 3.51 0.86
N ILE A 77 3.97 3.79 1.88
CA ILE A 77 2.71 4.52 1.76
C ILE A 77 2.69 5.60 2.86
N HIS A 78 2.93 6.85 2.47
CA HIS A 78 2.93 7.99 3.38
C HIS A 78 1.92 9.04 2.92
N GLY A 79 0.89 9.26 3.73
CA GLY A 79 -0.10 10.33 3.53
C GLY A 79 0.40 11.69 4.01
N ASN A 80 1.46 11.73 4.83
CA ASN A 80 2.08 12.92 5.40
C ASN A 80 1.06 13.90 6.02
N GLY A 81 0.17 13.37 6.86
CA GLY A 81 -0.86 14.14 7.56
C GLY A 81 -2.18 14.29 6.80
N THR A 82 -2.32 13.68 5.62
CA THR A 82 -3.61 13.56 4.92
C THR A 82 -4.09 12.12 5.01
N ALA A 83 -5.30 11.95 5.56
CA ALA A 83 -5.92 10.64 5.68
C ALA A 83 -6.03 9.93 4.31
N LEU A 84 -5.47 8.72 4.25
CA LEU A 84 -5.56 7.77 3.14
C LEU A 84 -6.02 6.42 3.70
N THR A 85 -6.96 5.77 3.02
CA THR A 85 -7.38 4.40 3.34
C THR A 85 -6.94 3.44 2.24
N VAL A 86 -6.23 2.38 2.60
CA VAL A 86 -5.91 1.27 1.71
C VAL A 86 -6.74 0.06 2.12
N THR A 87 -7.57 -0.44 1.22
CA THR A 87 -8.46 -1.58 1.48
C THR A 87 -8.01 -2.79 0.67
N PHE A 88 -7.92 -3.94 1.32
CA PHE A 88 -7.78 -5.25 0.70
C PHE A 88 -9.03 -6.05 1.02
N THR A 89 -9.83 -6.38 0.00
CA THR A 89 -11.06 -7.17 0.14
C THR A 89 -10.98 -8.42 -0.74
N HIS A 90 -11.22 -9.60 -0.16
CA HIS A 90 -11.09 -10.89 -0.87
C HIS A 90 -9.70 -11.09 -1.51
N VAL A 91 -8.63 -10.73 -0.78
CA VAL A 91 -7.25 -10.77 -1.29
C VAL A 91 -6.48 -11.95 -0.71
N GLN A 92 -5.68 -12.62 -1.54
CA GLN A 92 -4.70 -13.59 -1.08
C GLN A 92 -3.29 -13.05 -1.25
N PHE A 93 -2.50 -13.05 -0.17
CA PHE A 93 -1.07 -12.82 -0.19
C PHE A 93 -0.34 -14.16 -0.16
N GLY A 94 0.46 -14.42 -1.21
CA GLY A 94 1.29 -15.61 -1.36
C GLY A 94 2.66 -15.47 -0.70
N HIS A 95 3.67 -16.12 -1.29
CA HIS A 95 5.05 -16.08 -0.85
C HIS A 95 5.69 -14.74 -1.22
N ASN A 96 6.09 -13.95 -0.22
CA ASN A 96 6.69 -12.64 -0.45
C ASN A 96 8.10 -12.60 0.14
N GLU A 97 9.09 -12.22 -0.66
CA GLU A 97 10.48 -12.08 -0.20
C GLU A 97 10.67 -10.83 0.69
N ALA A 98 9.74 -9.87 0.59
CA ALA A 98 9.74 -8.69 1.42
C ALA A 98 9.47 -9.07 2.88
N THR A 99 10.50 -8.96 3.73
CA THR A 99 10.39 -9.17 5.18
C THR A 99 9.35 -8.28 5.85
N GLN A 100 9.02 -7.15 5.20
CA GLN A 100 7.94 -6.24 5.55
C GLN A 100 7.19 -5.87 4.27
N LEU A 101 5.91 -6.23 4.18
CA LEU A 101 5.14 -6.01 2.96
C LEU A 101 4.70 -4.55 2.83
N LEU A 102 4.27 -3.93 3.93
CA LEU A 102 3.77 -2.55 3.97
C LEU A 102 4.52 -1.73 5.02
N GLN A 103 4.89 -0.50 4.66
CA GLN A 103 5.40 0.55 5.54
C GLN A 103 4.49 1.77 5.46
N LEU A 104 3.90 2.14 6.59
CA LEU A 104 2.86 3.15 6.70
C LEU A 104 3.25 4.24 7.70
N ASP A 105 2.82 5.47 7.45
CA ASP A 105 2.79 6.52 8.47
C ASP A 105 1.43 6.52 9.21
N SER A 106 1.31 7.38 10.23
CA SER A 106 0.09 7.49 11.06
C SER A 106 -1.13 8.02 10.30
N SER A 107 -0.94 8.57 9.09
CA SER A 107 -2.04 9.10 8.28
C SER A 107 -2.67 8.06 7.34
N VAL A 108 -2.16 6.82 7.32
CA VAL A 108 -2.70 5.74 6.50
C VAL A 108 -3.45 4.73 7.36
N ALA A 109 -4.71 4.48 7.04
CA ALA A 109 -5.47 3.35 7.57
C ALA A 109 -5.44 2.18 6.58
N VAL A 110 -5.24 0.96 7.06
CA VAL A 110 -5.38 -0.27 6.27
C VAL A 110 -6.59 -1.05 6.75
N ILE A 111 -7.47 -1.40 5.80
CA ILE A 111 -8.63 -2.24 6.04
C ILE A 111 -8.39 -3.58 5.36
N LEU A 112 -8.50 -4.67 6.12
CA LEU A 112 -8.44 -6.04 5.63
C LEU A 112 -9.82 -6.67 5.80
N GLU A 113 -10.41 -7.15 4.71
CA GLU A 113 -11.70 -7.83 4.69
C GLU A 113 -11.55 -9.12 3.88
N ASP A 114 -11.78 -10.27 4.51
CA ASP A 114 -11.61 -11.59 3.90
C ASP A 114 -10.26 -11.76 3.18
N VAL A 115 -9.17 -11.46 3.90
CA VAL A 115 -7.80 -11.54 3.40
C VAL A 115 -7.12 -12.81 3.90
N THR A 116 -6.42 -13.52 3.02
CA THR A 116 -5.65 -14.72 3.38
C THR A 116 -4.17 -14.47 3.17
N PHE A 117 -3.38 -14.64 4.23
CA PHE A 117 -1.92 -14.65 4.19
C PHE A 117 -1.43 -16.09 4.26
N LEU A 118 -0.84 -16.59 3.17
CA LEU A 118 -0.30 -17.96 3.13
C LEU A 118 0.94 -18.14 4.00
N GLU A 119 1.64 -17.04 4.30
CA GLU A 119 2.82 -16.98 5.15
C GLU A 119 2.78 -15.77 6.10
N PRO A 120 3.54 -15.81 7.21
CA PRO A 120 3.69 -14.66 8.08
C PRO A 120 4.13 -13.42 7.33
N THR A 121 3.27 -12.39 7.33
CA THR A 121 3.46 -11.14 6.60
C THR A 121 3.52 -9.99 7.58
N MET A 122 4.57 -9.19 7.52
CA MET A 122 4.77 -8.06 8.43
C MET A 122 4.22 -6.76 7.82
N ILE A 123 3.45 -6.02 8.61
CA ILE A 123 2.99 -4.66 8.33
C ILE A 123 3.57 -3.74 9.41
N LYS A 124 4.22 -2.65 8.99
CA LYS A 124 4.76 -1.64 9.88
C LYS A 124 3.99 -0.34 9.75
N GLN A 125 3.54 0.21 10.87
CA GLN A 125 2.87 1.50 10.97
C GLN A 125 3.57 2.34 12.03
N GLY A 126 4.27 3.40 11.61
CA GLY A 126 5.11 4.17 12.52
C GLY A 126 6.19 3.29 13.19
N THR A 127 6.17 3.23 14.53
CA THR A 127 7.04 2.35 15.33
C THR A 127 6.47 0.94 15.50
N ASP A 128 5.18 0.76 15.28
CA ASP A 128 4.48 -0.49 15.57
C ASP A 128 4.61 -1.45 14.40
N THR A 129 4.68 -2.73 14.73
CA THR A 129 4.79 -3.80 13.73
C THR A 129 3.83 -4.93 14.09
N CYS A 130 3.02 -5.34 13.13
CA CYS A 130 2.09 -6.45 13.25
C CYS A 130 2.51 -7.57 12.29
N SER A 131 2.46 -8.81 12.77
CA SER A 131 2.62 -10.01 11.93
C SER A 131 1.26 -10.64 11.72
N LEU A 132 0.86 -10.82 10.46
CA LEU A 132 -0.40 -11.45 10.08
C LEU A 132 -0.13 -12.77 9.36
N CYS A 133 -0.90 -13.79 9.68
CA CYS A 133 -0.86 -15.08 9.00
C CYS A 133 -2.26 -15.72 9.00
N GLY A 134 -2.53 -16.60 8.04
CA GLY A 134 -3.83 -17.25 7.91
C GLY A 134 -4.92 -16.31 7.40
N HIS A 135 -6.17 -16.62 7.72
CA HIS A 135 -7.32 -15.89 7.22
C HIS A 135 -7.80 -14.81 8.21
N VAL A 136 -8.00 -13.59 7.68
CA VAL A 136 -8.49 -12.42 8.41
C VAL A 136 -9.84 -12.03 7.81
N THR A 137 -10.93 -12.26 8.55
CA THR A 137 -12.29 -11.88 8.13
C THR A 137 -12.46 -10.36 8.12
N ARG A 138 -12.03 -9.67 9.17
CA ARG A 138 -12.05 -8.21 9.24
C ARG A 138 -11.01 -7.68 10.21
N MET A 139 -10.21 -6.71 9.78
CA MET A 139 -9.27 -5.98 10.63
C MET A 139 -9.08 -4.55 10.11
N VAL A 140 -8.89 -3.61 11.02
CA VAL A 140 -8.48 -2.24 10.69
C VAL A 140 -7.18 -1.95 11.43
N LEU A 141 -6.16 -1.55 10.67
CA LEU A 141 -4.89 -1.06 11.18
C LEU A 141 -4.86 0.46 10.99
N SER A 142 -4.91 1.19 12.08
CA SER A 142 -4.81 2.64 12.10
C SER A 142 -4.11 3.07 13.38
N ASP A 143 -3.32 4.12 13.29
CA ASP A 143 -2.76 4.76 14.47
C ASP A 143 -3.92 5.45 15.22
N ASN A 144 -4.39 4.83 16.31
CA ASN A 144 -5.33 5.45 17.22
C ASN A 144 -4.50 6.37 18.11
N GLY A 145 -4.34 7.64 17.67
CA GLY A 145 -3.54 8.64 18.37
C GLY A 145 -3.80 8.72 19.88
#